data_AF-A0A968FSN1-F1
#
_entry.id   AF-A0A968FSN1-F1
#
_cell.length_a   1.000
_cell.length_b   1.000
_cell.length_c   1.000
_cell.angle_alpha   90.00
_cell.angle_beta   90.00
_cell.angle_gamma   90.00
#
_symmetry.space_group_name_H-M   'P 1'
#
loop_
_entity.id
_entity.type
_entity.pdbx_description
1 polymer ?
#
loop_
_entity_poly.entity_id
_entity_poly.type
_entity_poly.pdbx_seq_one_letter_code
_entity_poly.pdbx_strand_id
1 'polypeptide(L)' 'MVQDPNCATFIPANEAYQITLDGQSHFFCSEKCAKEYREKQGRH' A
#
# COMPACT_ATOMS: atom_id res chain seq x y z
N MET A 1 14.03 2.55 -1.34
CA MET A 1 13.02 1.69 -1.99
C MET A 1 12.10 1.18 -0.91
N VAL A 2 10.79 1.16 -1.16
CA VAL A 2 9.76 0.65 -0.25
C VAL A 2 9.14 -0.59 -0.86
N GLN A 3 8.60 -1.47 -0.02
CA GLN A 3 7.95 -2.68 -0.47
C GLN A 3 6.43 -2.53 -0.35
N ASP A 4 5.72 -2.80 -1.44
CA ASP A 4 4.26 -2.87 -1.43
C ASP A 4 3.81 -4.06 -0.56
N PRO A 5 3.01 -3.84 0.49
CA PRO A 5 2.62 -4.91 1.42
C PRO A 5 1.54 -5.85 0.85
N ASN A 6 0.92 -5.51 -0.28
CA ASN A 6 -0.06 -6.36 -0.97
C ASN A 6 0.61 -7.36 -1.92
N CYS A 7 1.58 -6.91 -2.73
CA CYS A 7 2.18 -7.71 -3.80
C CYS A 7 3.69 -7.94 -3.64
N ALA A 8 4.31 -7.44 -2.57
CA ALA A 8 5.74 -7.58 -2.26
C ALA A 8 6.69 -6.92 -3.28
N THR A 9 6.19 -6.06 -4.17
CA THR A 9 6.99 -5.36 -5.18
C THR A 9 7.80 -4.23 -4.56
N PHE A 10 9.07 -4.12 -4.93
CA PHE A 10 9.93 -3.00 -4.52
C PHE A 10 9.79 -1.83 -5.49
N ILE A 11 9.49 -0.66 -4.96
CA ILE A 11 9.31 0.58 -5.73
C ILE A 11 10.10 1.74 -5.10
N PRO A 12 10.49 2.75 -5.88
CA PRO A 12 11.00 4.00 -5.34
C PRO A 12 9.93 4.70 -4.48
N ALA A 13 10.30 5.22 -3.32
CA ALA A 13 9.34 5.83 -2.38
C ALA A 13 8.68 7.10 -2.95
N ASN A 14 9.39 7.82 -3.82
CA ASN A 14 8.91 8.99 -4.55
C ASN A 14 7.86 8.66 -5.63
N GLU A 15 7.83 7.42 -6.11
CA GLU A 15 6.86 6.93 -7.10
C GLU A 15 5.75 6.09 -6.46
N ALA A 16 5.88 5.78 -5.18
CA ALA A 16 4.93 4.96 -4.46
C ALA A 16 3.61 5.71 -4.23
N TYR A 17 2.50 4.99 -4.42
CA TYR A 17 1.18 5.45 -4.04
C TYR A 17 1.03 5.36 -2.52
N GLN A 18 1.08 6.51 -1.85
CA GLN A 18 0.96 6.61 -0.39
C GLN A 18 -0.51 6.81 0.01
N ILE A 19 -0.98 5.98 0.96
CA ILE A 19 -2.27 6.19 1.62
C ILE A 19 -2.11 6.12 3.14
N THR A 20 -3.01 6.79 3.85
CA THR A 20 -3.09 6.72 5.31
C THR A 20 -4.17 5.71 5.71
N LEU A 21 -3.78 4.64 6.41
CA LEU A 21 -4.67 3.64 7.00
C LEU A 21 -4.41 3.61 8.50
N ASP A 22 -5.45 3.72 9.33
CA ASP A 22 -5.33 3.65 10.80
C ASP A 22 -4.27 4.59 11.41
N GLY A 23 -4.11 5.78 10.81
CA GLY A 23 -3.10 6.78 11.23
C GLY A 23 -1.67 6.47 10.80
N GLN A 24 -1.43 5.38 10.07
CA GLN A 24 -0.13 5.00 9.52
C GLN A 24 -0.09 5.22 8.00
N SER A 25 1.04 5.72 7.50
CA SER A 25 1.27 5.84 6.06
C SER A 25 1.77 4.52 5.49
N HIS A 26 1.03 4.00 4.52
CA HIS A 26 1.38 2.80 3.78
C HIS A 26 1.71 3.15 2.32
N PHE A 27 2.69 2.45 1.76
CA PHE A 27 3.18 2.67 0.41
C PHE A 27 2.85 1.49 -0.50
N PHE A 28 2.31 1.78 -1.68
CA PHE A 28 1.87 0.78 -2.65
C PHE A 28 2.41 1.08 -4.04
N CYS A 29 2.56 0.06 -4.88
CA CYS A 29 2.98 0.22 -6.27
C CYS A 29 1.90 0.82 -7.15
N SER A 30 0.63 0.78 -6.69
CA SER A 30 -0.52 1.31 -7.41
C SER A 30 -1.71 1.51 -6.47
N GLU A 31 -2.64 2.35 -6.90
CA GLU A 31 -3.94 2.53 -6.23
C GLU A 31 -4.71 1.19 -6.09
N LYS A 32 -4.63 0.32 -7.10
CA LYS A 32 -5.26 -1.00 -7.07
C LYS A 32 -4.75 -1.84 -5.88
N CYS A 33 -3.44 -1.89 -5.67
CA CYS A 33 -2.86 -2.63 -4.54
C CYS A 33 -3.28 -2.04 -3.20
N ALA A 34 -3.36 -0.71 -3.11
CA ALA A 34 -3.85 -0.02 -1.91
C ALA A 34 -5.32 -0.38 -1.60
N LYS A 35 -6.18 -0.42 -2.62
CA LYS A 35 -7.59 -0.82 -2.48
C LYS A 35 -7.74 -2.28 -2.05
N GLU A 36 -7.06 -3.20 -2.74
CA GLU A 36 -7.07 -4.64 -2.39
C GLU A 36 -6.56 -4.87 -0.97
N TYR A 37 -5.49 -4.17 -0.57
CA TYR A 37 -4.96 -4.23 0.78
C TYR A 37 -5.98 -3.76 1.81
N ARG A 38 -6.65 -2.62 1.57
CA ARG A 38 -7.70 -2.09 2.44
C ARG A 38 -8.88 -3.07 2.57
N GLU A 39 -9.32 -3.69 1.48
CA GLU A 39 -10.39 -4.69 1.50
C GLU A 39 -10.00 -5.96 2.29
N LYS A 40 -8.71 -6.35 2.24
CA LYS A 40 -8.18 -7.45 3.06
C LYS A 40 -8.13 -7.12 4.55
N GLN A 41 -7.76 -5.89 4.92
CA GLN A 41 -7.66 -5.44 6.31
C GLN A 41 -9.04 -5.15 6.94
N GLY A 42 -10.02 -4.68 6.15
CA GLY A 42 -11.36 -4.34 6.63
C GLY A 42 -12.32 -5.53 6.85
N ARG A 43 -11.85 -6.78 6.68
CA ARG A 43 -12.60 -7.98 7.09
C ARG A 43 -12.27 -8.33 8.55
N HIS A 44 -12.81 -7.56 9.49
CA HIS A 44 -12.99 -8.01 10.87
C HIS A 44 -14.45 -7.82 11.28
#